data_AF-A0A1F9YEZ6-F1
#
_entry.id   AF-A0A1F9YEZ6-F1
#
_cell.length_a   1.000
_cell.length_b   1.000
_cell.length_c   1.000
_cell.angle_alpha   90.00
_cell.angle_beta   90.00
_cell.angle_gamma   90.00
#
_symmetry.space_group_name_H-M   'P 1'
#
loop_
_entity.id
_entity.type
_entity.pdbx_description
1 polymer ?
#
loop_
_entity_poly.entity_id
_entity_poly.type
_entity_poly.pdbx_seq_one_letter_code
_entity_poly.pdbx_strand_id
1 'polypeptide(L)'
;MEARLKGRRHSAACVIAGSHTDLVLAEKDGRRIVDRAAGGTRASVRYKDALRRCTLKDLVRLAERMDAQDEAWIRKGVEMNLAAARQGMKLKKVGFYLQDLMRKGYLLDDVFASSKVLTACATDLRMDGRAVPVMSSGESGNQGIVAILVPWNVGQAFRVPDRTVLRSIALSHLLNAYVKLFTGGLAPICGCAIAAGVGAAAAIVYQRNGKDIPGLTLAVNNVISDLGGMLCDGAKSGCALKVVSSTDCAIRSAYMGIHHYGITEQEGFVGRSAEETIQNLGRISSVGMAAVDPTIVDIMLGKQARR
;
A
#
# COMPACT_ATOMS: atom_id res chain seq x y z
N MET A 1 -3.96 16.68 17.67
CA MET A 1 -3.12 17.66 16.95
C MET A 1 -4.00 18.82 16.56
N GLU A 2 -3.49 20.04 16.69
CA GLU A 2 -4.22 21.27 16.42
C GLU A 2 -3.44 22.11 15.42
N ALA A 3 -4.15 22.67 14.43
CA ALA A 3 -3.59 23.64 13.50
C ALA A 3 -4.43 24.91 13.55
N ARG A 4 -3.77 26.06 13.70
CA ARG A 4 -4.38 27.39 13.66
C ARG A 4 -3.79 28.20 12.53
N LEU A 5 -4.66 28.83 11.76
CA LEU A 5 -4.30 29.77 10.69
C LEU A 5 -4.96 31.10 10.97
N LYS A 6 -4.22 32.20 10.82
CA LYS A 6 -4.73 33.56 10.98
C LYS A 6 -4.31 34.39 9.77
N GLY A 7 -5.29 34.85 9.01
CA GLY A 7 -5.12 35.86 7.96
C GLY A 7 -5.38 37.27 8.50
N ARG A 8 -5.37 38.26 7.60
CA ARG A 8 -5.62 39.68 7.96
C ARG A 8 -7.02 39.94 8.53
N ARG A 9 -8.03 39.20 8.05
CA ARG A 9 -9.46 39.39 8.42
C ARG A 9 -10.11 38.16 9.01
N HIS A 10 -9.48 37.00 8.87
CA HIS A 10 -10.09 35.72 9.19
C HIS A 10 -9.16 34.87 10.04
N SER A 11 -9.73 34.02 10.88
CA SER A 11 -9.04 32.96 11.59
C SER A 11 -9.70 31.60 11.31
N ALA A 12 -8.90 30.55 11.34
CA ALA A 12 -9.40 29.19 11.29
C ALA A 12 -8.61 28.32 12.26
N ALA A 13 -9.29 27.35 12.88
CA ALA A 13 -8.67 26.33 13.69
C ALA A 13 -9.23 24.96 13.32
N CYS A 14 -8.40 23.94 13.31
CA CYS A 14 -8.86 22.56 13.25
C CYS A 14 -8.14 21.72 14.31
N VAL A 15 -8.87 20.76 14.87
CA VAL A 15 -8.34 19.78 15.80
C VAL A 15 -8.71 18.40 15.28
N ILE A 16 -7.70 17.56 15.17
CA ILE A 16 -7.85 16.12 14.99
C ILE A 16 -7.47 15.40 16.27
N ALA A 17 -8.19 14.34 16.63
CA ALA A 17 -7.92 13.55 17.84
C ALA A 17 -8.11 12.06 17.58
N GLY A 18 -7.29 11.20 18.20
CA GLY A 18 -7.35 9.74 18.03
C GLY A 18 -6.75 9.21 16.72
N SER A 19 -7.13 9.76 15.56
CA SER A 19 -6.54 9.41 14.26
C SER A 19 -6.31 10.64 13.38
N HIS A 20 -5.50 10.48 12.33
CA HIS A 20 -5.17 11.56 11.40
C HIS A 20 -6.35 12.01 10.51
N THR A 21 -7.46 11.29 10.53
CA THR A 21 -8.68 11.60 9.78
C THR A 21 -9.86 12.01 10.67
N ASP A 22 -9.72 11.94 11.99
CA ASP A 22 -10.82 12.20 12.93
C ASP A 22 -10.83 13.68 13.35
N LEU A 23 -11.49 14.50 12.51
CA LEU A 23 -11.70 15.94 12.73
C LEU A 23 -12.75 16.14 13.82
N VAL A 24 -12.28 16.49 15.03
CA VAL A 24 -13.13 16.72 16.21
C VAL A 24 -13.54 18.18 16.34
N LEU A 25 -12.74 19.10 15.80
CA LEU A 25 -13.06 20.52 15.77
C LEU A 25 -12.68 21.12 14.42
N ALA A 26 -13.57 21.92 13.85
CA ALA A 26 -13.24 22.87 12.80
C ALA A 26 -13.94 24.19 13.11
N GLU A 27 -13.20 25.28 13.15
CA GLU A 27 -13.67 26.62 13.49
C GLU A 27 -13.22 27.61 12.43
N LYS A 28 -14.10 28.55 12.08
CA LYS A 28 -13.78 29.71 11.23
C LYS A 28 -14.31 30.96 11.91
N ASP A 29 -13.45 31.94 12.13
CA ASP A 29 -13.79 33.25 12.72
C ASP A 29 -14.53 33.12 14.07
N GLY A 30 -14.12 32.20 14.93
CA GLY A 30 -14.79 31.92 16.21
C GLY A 30 -16.05 31.05 16.10
N ARG A 31 -16.54 30.78 14.88
CA ARG A 31 -17.72 29.94 14.66
C ARG A 31 -17.31 28.48 14.44
N ARG A 32 -17.76 27.59 15.33
CA ARG A 32 -17.59 26.15 15.19
C ARG A 32 -18.44 25.62 14.03
N ILE A 33 -17.77 24.98 13.07
CA ILE A 33 -18.35 24.30 11.90
C ILE A 33 -18.48 22.80 12.19
N VAL A 34 -17.47 22.23 12.84
CA VAL A 34 -17.47 20.84 13.34
C VAL A 34 -17.13 20.89 14.81
N ASP A 35 -17.94 20.24 15.64
CA ASP A 35 -17.73 20.10 17.08
C ASP A 35 -18.27 18.74 17.50
N ARG A 36 -17.38 17.76 17.55
CA ARG A 36 -17.72 16.37 17.90
C ARG A 36 -16.80 15.91 19.01
N ALA A 37 -17.35 15.22 20.00
CA ALA A 37 -16.54 14.50 20.96
C ALA A 37 -15.60 13.52 20.24
N ALA A 38 -14.35 13.39 20.71
CA ALA A 38 -13.41 12.42 20.18
C ALA A 38 -14.02 11.01 20.29
N GLY A 39 -14.43 10.49 19.14
CA GLY A 39 -15.21 9.28 19.02
C GLY A 39 -14.55 8.42 17.96
N GLY A 40 -13.43 7.79 18.33
CA GLY A 40 -12.84 6.75 17.49
C GLY A 40 -13.93 5.76 17.10
N THR A 41 -14.12 5.51 15.80
CA THR A 41 -15.12 4.56 15.32
C THR A 41 -14.88 3.19 15.96
N ARG A 42 -15.70 2.80 16.94
CA ARG A 42 -15.57 1.56 17.72
C ARG A 42 -15.43 0.30 16.85
N ALA A 43 -15.97 0.33 15.63
CA ALA A 43 -15.86 -0.72 14.63
C ALA A 43 -14.45 -0.86 14.00
N SER A 44 -13.71 0.24 13.79
CA SER A 44 -12.36 0.19 13.20
C SER A 44 -11.34 -0.40 14.17
N VAL A 45 -11.52 -0.17 15.47
CA VAL A 45 -10.68 -0.76 16.53
C VAL A 45 -10.86 -2.28 16.58
N ARG A 46 -12.12 -2.76 16.50
CA ARG A 46 -12.45 -4.19 16.61
C ARG A 46 -11.81 -5.07 15.54
N TYR A 47 -11.76 -4.63 14.26
CA TYR A 47 -11.15 -5.46 13.22
C TYR A 47 -9.61 -5.45 13.28
N LYS A 48 -9.00 -4.32 13.67
CA LYS A 48 -7.54 -4.21 13.84
C LYS A 48 -7.06 -5.15 14.95
N ASP A 49 -7.80 -5.23 16.06
CA ASP A 49 -7.51 -6.16 17.15
C ASP A 49 -7.67 -7.63 16.75
N ALA A 50 -8.68 -7.94 15.93
CA ALA A 50 -8.87 -9.29 15.39
C ALA A 50 -7.71 -9.68 14.47
N LEU A 51 -7.37 -8.83 13.51
CA LEU A 51 -6.27 -9.06 12.55
C LEU A 51 -4.92 -9.21 13.25
N ARG A 52 -4.65 -8.44 14.31
CA ARG A 52 -3.38 -8.52 15.07
C ARG A 52 -3.12 -9.91 15.66
N ARG A 53 -4.18 -10.69 15.90
CA ARG A 53 -4.11 -12.07 16.43
C ARG A 53 -4.09 -13.15 15.33
N CYS A 54 -4.21 -12.77 14.07
CA CYS A 54 -4.19 -13.73 12.96
C CYS A 54 -2.77 -14.17 12.62
N THR A 55 -2.66 -15.43 12.21
CA THR A 55 -1.51 -15.93 11.44
C THR A 55 -1.74 -15.73 9.94
N LEU A 56 -0.69 -15.83 9.12
CA LEU A 56 -0.75 -15.87 7.66
C LEU A 56 -1.74 -16.95 7.19
N LYS A 57 -1.74 -18.11 7.85
CA LYS A 57 -2.70 -19.18 7.59
C LYS A 57 -4.14 -18.75 7.83
N ASP A 58 -4.40 -17.95 8.87
CA ASP A 58 -5.73 -17.43 9.15
C ASP A 58 -6.15 -16.35 8.14
N LEU A 59 -5.20 -15.51 7.68
CA LEU A 59 -5.47 -14.54 6.62
C LEU A 59 -5.85 -15.22 5.29
N VAL A 60 -5.14 -16.30 4.93
CA VAL A 60 -5.49 -17.13 3.75
C VAL A 60 -6.89 -17.73 3.92
N ARG A 61 -7.18 -18.33 5.08
CA ARG A 61 -8.51 -18.89 5.36
C ARG A 61 -9.61 -17.84 5.31
N LEU A 62 -9.33 -16.61 5.77
CA LEU A 62 -10.29 -15.51 5.72
C LEU A 62 -10.59 -15.10 4.28
N ALA A 63 -9.57 -15.02 3.41
CA ALA A 63 -9.76 -14.77 1.98
C ALA A 63 -10.53 -15.91 1.27
N GLU A 64 -10.36 -17.17 1.70
CA GLU A 64 -11.10 -18.31 1.13
C GLU A 64 -12.59 -18.31 1.49
N ARG A 65 -12.96 -17.67 2.61
CA ARG A 65 -14.36 -17.53 3.08
C ARG A 65 -15.13 -16.39 2.41
N MET A 66 -14.49 -15.66 1.50
CA MET A 66 -15.10 -14.59 0.72
C MET A 66 -16.41 -15.06 0.06
N ASP A 67 -17.49 -14.30 0.31
CA ASP A 67 -18.80 -14.56 -0.28
C ASP A 67 -18.99 -13.79 -1.61
N ALA A 68 -20.20 -13.87 -2.20
CA ALA A 68 -20.50 -13.21 -3.45
C ALA A 68 -20.51 -11.67 -3.35
N GLN A 69 -20.87 -11.13 -2.18
CA GLN A 69 -20.88 -9.69 -1.95
C GLN A 69 -19.46 -9.16 -1.83
N ASP A 70 -18.60 -9.86 -1.11
CA ASP A 70 -17.18 -9.56 -1.02
C ASP A 70 -16.51 -9.66 -2.41
N GLU A 71 -16.81 -10.70 -3.19
CA GLU A 71 -16.29 -10.87 -4.55
C GLU A 71 -16.64 -9.67 -5.45
N ALA A 72 -17.92 -9.24 -5.41
CA ALA A 72 -18.39 -8.08 -6.15
C ALA A 72 -17.69 -6.79 -5.69
N TRP A 73 -17.42 -6.64 -4.39
CA TRP A 73 -16.73 -5.48 -3.85
C TRP A 73 -15.26 -5.41 -4.30
N ILE A 74 -14.55 -6.54 -4.28
CA ILE A 74 -13.18 -6.62 -4.79
C ILE A 74 -13.14 -6.35 -6.29
N ARG A 75 -14.09 -6.90 -7.07
CA ARG A 75 -14.20 -6.63 -8.52
C ARG A 75 -14.42 -5.15 -8.82
N LYS A 76 -15.29 -4.48 -8.05
CA LYS A 76 -15.46 -3.02 -8.15
C LYS A 76 -14.16 -2.26 -7.89
N GLY A 77 -13.34 -2.73 -6.96
CA GLY A 77 -12.01 -2.18 -6.69
C GLY A 77 -11.04 -2.31 -7.87
N VAL A 78 -11.05 -3.49 -8.53
CA VAL A 78 -10.30 -3.74 -9.77
C VAL A 78 -10.72 -2.76 -10.86
N GLU A 79 -12.03 -2.67 -11.15
CA GLU A 79 -12.56 -1.80 -12.21
C GLU A 79 -12.23 -0.32 -11.97
N MET A 80 -12.38 0.14 -10.73
CA MET A 80 -12.06 1.52 -10.33
C MET A 80 -10.58 1.85 -10.57
N ASN A 81 -9.68 0.97 -10.15
CA ASN A 81 -8.25 1.19 -10.30
C ASN A 81 -7.78 1.04 -11.76
N LEU A 82 -8.38 0.14 -12.54
CA LEU A 82 -8.15 0.05 -13.99
C LEU A 82 -8.62 1.32 -14.71
N ALA A 83 -9.77 1.89 -14.33
CA ALA A 83 -10.25 3.14 -14.90
C ALA A 83 -9.29 4.30 -14.60
N ALA A 84 -8.73 4.36 -13.39
CA ALA A 84 -7.69 5.32 -13.04
C ALA A 84 -6.42 5.12 -13.89
N ALA A 85 -5.97 3.87 -14.08
CA ALA A 85 -4.81 3.57 -14.92
C ALA A 85 -5.00 4.05 -16.37
N ARG A 86 -6.16 3.74 -16.98
CA ARG A 86 -6.48 4.15 -18.37
C ARG A 86 -6.45 5.67 -18.55
N GLN A 87 -6.98 6.42 -17.60
CA GLN A 87 -6.93 7.88 -17.62
C GLN A 87 -5.49 8.40 -17.42
N GLY A 88 -4.73 7.74 -16.54
CA GLY A 88 -3.34 8.10 -16.25
C GLY A 88 -2.38 7.91 -17.41
N MET A 89 -2.66 7.01 -18.36
CA MET A 89 -1.85 6.82 -19.57
C MET A 89 -1.70 8.08 -20.42
N LYS A 90 -2.61 9.06 -20.27
CA LYS A 90 -2.56 10.35 -20.99
C LYS A 90 -1.56 11.34 -20.38
N LEU A 91 -1.04 11.05 -19.18
CA LEU A 91 -0.13 11.93 -18.47
C LEU A 91 1.32 11.64 -18.86
N LYS A 92 2.09 12.69 -19.18
CA LYS A 92 3.53 12.59 -19.45
C LYS A 92 4.34 12.53 -18.14
N LYS A 93 4.12 11.48 -17.34
CA LYS A 93 4.78 11.22 -16.05
C LYS A 93 5.49 9.86 -16.06
N VAL A 94 5.64 9.20 -14.91
CA VAL A 94 6.41 7.96 -14.76
C VAL A 94 5.89 6.86 -15.69
N GLY A 95 4.57 6.65 -15.74
CA GLY A 95 3.95 5.65 -16.62
C GLY A 95 4.25 5.88 -18.11
N PHE A 96 4.26 7.14 -18.56
CA PHE A 96 4.62 7.49 -19.93
C PHE A 96 6.08 7.15 -20.26
N TYR A 97 7.02 7.43 -19.34
CA TYR A 97 8.43 7.13 -19.57
C TYR A 97 8.72 5.62 -19.55
N LEU A 98 7.97 4.82 -18.78
CA LEU A 98 8.03 3.36 -18.88
C LEU A 98 7.59 2.87 -20.27
N GLN A 99 6.47 3.39 -20.78
CA GLN A 99 6.02 3.08 -22.14
C GLN A 99 7.02 3.55 -23.20
N ASP A 100 7.72 4.66 -22.97
CA ASP A 100 8.77 5.15 -23.86
C ASP A 100 9.98 4.22 -23.91
N LEU A 101 10.42 3.71 -22.76
CA LEU A 101 11.45 2.68 -22.67
C LEU A 101 11.03 1.40 -23.43
N MET A 102 9.76 1.01 -23.34
CA MET A 102 9.23 -0.13 -24.11
C MET A 102 9.28 0.13 -25.61
N ARG A 103 8.79 1.29 -26.08
CA ARG A 103 8.83 1.67 -27.51
C ARG A 103 10.24 1.71 -28.08
N LYS A 104 11.24 2.05 -27.25
CA LYS A 104 12.66 2.10 -27.63
C LYS A 104 13.37 0.75 -27.49
N GLY A 105 12.72 -0.28 -26.96
CA GLY A 105 13.32 -1.60 -26.74
C GLY A 105 14.26 -1.69 -25.53
N TYR A 106 14.28 -0.69 -24.65
CA TYR A 106 15.05 -0.72 -23.39
C TYR A 106 14.32 -1.44 -22.26
N LEU A 107 13.00 -1.62 -22.39
CA LEU A 107 12.18 -2.40 -21.48
C LEU A 107 11.40 -3.42 -22.30
N LEU A 108 11.52 -4.70 -21.96
CA LEU A 108 10.78 -5.77 -22.63
C LEU A 108 9.27 -5.61 -22.40
N ASP A 109 8.45 -5.88 -23.42
CA ASP A 109 7.01 -5.94 -23.27
C ASP A 109 6.59 -7.29 -22.67
N ASP A 110 6.56 -7.33 -21.33
CA ASP A 110 6.26 -8.52 -20.55
C ASP A 110 5.29 -8.22 -19.39
N VAL A 111 5.04 -9.23 -18.55
CA VAL A 111 4.17 -9.09 -17.36
C VAL A 111 4.72 -8.09 -16.34
N PHE A 112 6.05 -7.92 -16.26
CA PHE A 112 6.65 -6.93 -15.37
C PHE A 112 6.38 -5.52 -15.91
N ALA A 113 6.66 -5.27 -17.19
CA ALA A 113 6.49 -3.97 -17.81
C ALA A 113 5.02 -3.54 -17.85
N SER A 114 4.11 -4.41 -18.29
CA SER A 114 2.68 -4.13 -18.30
C SER A 114 2.13 -3.83 -16.91
N SER A 115 2.55 -4.58 -15.88
CA SER A 115 2.16 -4.32 -14.48
C SER A 115 2.72 -2.97 -13.98
N LYS A 116 3.99 -2.68 -14.26
CA LYS A 116 4.66 -1.42 -13.89
C LYS A 116 3.97 -0.21 -14.55
N VAL A 117 3.64 -0.29 -15.84
CA VAL A 117 2.91 0.77 -16.55
C VAL A 117 1.52 0.97 -15.94
N LEU A 118 0.81 -0.12 -15.68
CA LEU A 118 -0.55 -0.08 -15.14
C LEU A 118 -0.60 0.62 -13.78
N THR A 119 0.28 0.21 -12.85
CA THR A 119 0.33 0.78 -11.50
C THR A 119 0.90 2.20 -11.49
N ALA A 120 1.90 2.50 -12.32
CA ALA A 120 2.48 3.84 -12.46
C ALA A 120 1.44 4.83 -12.98
N CYS A 121 0.72 4.51 -14.05
CA CYS A 121 -0.31 5.38 -14.63
C CYS A 121 -1.43 5.69 -13.63
N ALA A 122 -1.94 4.68 -12.91
CA ALA A 122 -2.95 4.90 -11.87
C ALA A 122 -2.43 5.82 -10.75
N THR A 123 -1.18 5.61 -10.33
CA THR A 123 -0.54 6.43 -9.28
C THR A 123 -0.28 7.85 -9.75
N ASP A 124 0.21 8.01 -10.98
CA ASP A 124 0.48 9.32 -11.61
C ASP A 124 -0.77 10.18 -11.68
N LEU A 125 -1.91 9.57 -12.05
CA LEU A 125 -3.21 10.23 -12.07
C LEU A 125 -3.68 10.61 -10.67
N ARG A 126 -3.57 9.68 -9.72
CA ARG A 126 -3.99 9.93 -8.34
C ARG A 126 -3.16 11.04 -7.69
N MET A 127 -1.87 11.13 -8.03
CA MET A 127 -0.95 12.15 -7.53
C MET A 127 -0.94 13.42 -8.40
N ASP A 128 -1.79 13.54 -9.42
CA ASP A 128 -1.92 14.72 -10.28
C ASP A 128 -2.81 15.83 -9.69
N GLY A 129 -3.33 15.64 -8.47
CA GLY A 129 -4.23 16.61 -7.82
C GLY A 129 -5.67 16.58 -8.33
N ARG A 130 -6.00 15.68 -9.26
CA ARG A 130 -7.37 15.50 -9.77
C ARG A 130 -8.22 14.66 -8.81
N ALA A 131 -9.51 14.96 -8.77
CA ALA A 131 -10.50 14.18 -8.03
C ALA A 131 -10.82 12.88 -8.78
N VAL A 132 -9.93 11.88 -8.63
CA VAL A 132 -10.06 10.57 -9.27
C VAL A 132 -10.31 9.52 -8.19
N PRO A 133 -11.39 8.72 -8.29
CA PRO A 133 -11.63 7.63 -7.37
C PRO A 133 -10.62 6.51 -7.59
N VAL A 134 -10.02 6.05 -6.50
CA VAL A 134 -9.17 4.85 -6.43
C VAL A 134 -9.57 4.06 -5.20
N MET A 135 -9.65 2.73 -5.35
CA MET A 135 -9.93 1.86 -4.22
C MET A 135 -8.68 1.80 -3.35
N SER A 136 -8.83 2.17 -2.08
CA SER A 136 -7.72 2.20 -1.13
C SER A 136 -7.48 0.84 -0.48
N SER A 137 -6.28 0.68 0.05
CA SER A 137 -5.92 -0.41 0.97
C SER A 137 -5.10 0.20 2.09
N GLY A 138 -5.28 -0.24 3.34
CA GLY A 138 -4.51 0.29 4.47
C GLY A 138 -4.53 1.82 4.58
N GLU A 139 -5.69 2.43 4.34
CA GLU A 139 -5.94 3.88 4.37
C GLU A 139 -5.21 4.67 3.25
N SER A 140 -4.70 4.01 2.20
CA SER A 140 -3.99 4.65 1.08
C SER A 140 -4.45 4.16 -0.30
N GLY A 141 -4.74 5.10 -1.20
CA GLY A 141 -5.05 4.80 -2.60
C GLY A 141 -3.88 4.15 -3.35
N ASN A 142 -2.64 4.61 -3.13
CA ASN A 142 -1.46 4.06 -3.80
C ASN A 142 -1.17 2.62 -3.34
N GLN A 143 -1.42 2.32 -2.06
CA GLN A 143 -1.37 0.93 -1.58
C GLN A 143 -2.44 0.06 -2.24
N GLY A 144 -3.67 0.58 -2.40
CA GLY A 144 -4.73 -0.14 -3.12
C GLY A 144 -4.41 -0.40 -4.58
N ILE A 145 -3.76 0.55 -5.27
CA ILE A 145 -3.30 0.37 -6.66
C ILE A 145 -2.36 -0.85 -6.75
N VAL A 146 -1.34 -0.93 -5.90
CA VAL A 146 -0.40 -2.08 -5.90
C VAL A 146 -1.11 -3.36 -5.48
N ALA A 147 -1.84 -3.32 -4.37
CA ALA A 147 -2.50 -4.49 -3.79
C ALA A 147 -3.56 -5.13 -4.71
N ILE A 148 -4.12 -4.35 -5.65
CA ILE A 148 -5.17 -4.79 -6.57
C ILE A 148 -4.60 -5.04 -7.98
N LEU A 149 -3.95 -4.05 -8.58
CA LEU A 149 -3.62 -4.10 -10.01
C LEU A 149 -2.46 -5.06 -10.33
N VAL A 150 -1.51 -5.24 -9.40
CA VAL A 150 -0.40 -6.17 -9.60
C VAL A 150 -0.90 -7.62 -9.67
N PRO A 151 -1.59 -8.16 -8.63
CA PRO A 151 -2.13 -9.52 -8.71
C PRO A 151 -3.19 -9.67 -9.80
N TRP A 152 -3.97 -8.62 -10.12
CA TRP A 152 -4.89 -8.65 -11.25
C TRP A 152 -4.15 -8.88 -12.57
N ASN A 153 -3.20 -8.01 -12.92
CA ASN A 153 -2.52 -8.08 -14.21
C ASN A 153 -1.71 -9.37 -14.38
N VAL A 154 -1.03 -9.81 -13.33
CA VAL A 154 -0.28 -11.08 -13.32
C VAL A 154 -1.22 -12.27 -13.47
N GLY A 155 -2.34 -12.29 -12.74
CA GLY A 155 -3.34 -13.35 -12.84
C GLY A 155 -3.93 -13.48 -14.25
N GLN A 156 -4.23 -12.34 -14.89
CA GLN A 156 -4.70 -12.32 -16.28
C GLN A 156 -3.62 -12.82 -17.25
N ALA A 157 -2.37 -12.37 -17.10
CA ALA A 157 -1.25 -12.84 -17.92
C ALA A 157 -1.01 -14.35 -17.78
N PHE A 158 -1.21 -14.90 -16.58
CA PHE A 158 -1.07 -16.33 -16.28
C PHE A 158 -2.34 -17.14 -16.54
N ARG A 159 -3.41 -16.52 -17.06
CA ARG A 159 -4.71 -17.15 -17.34
C ARG A 159 -5.31 -17.85 -16.11
N VAL A 160 -5.13 -17.25 -14.95
CA VAL A 160 -5.69 -17.73 -13.68
C VAL A 160 -7.20 -17.43 -13.67
N PRO A 161 -8.06 -18.36 -13.21
CA PRO A 161 -9.49 -18.10 -13.12
C PRO A 161 -9.80 -16.84 -12.30
N ASP A 162 -10.69 -15.99 -12.82
CA ASP A 162 -11.08 -14.71 -12.22
C ASP A 162 -11.41 -14.81 -10.72
N ARG A 163 -12.15 -15.85 -10.33
CA ARG A 163 -12.51 -16.09 -8.92
C ARG A 163 -11.28 -16.29 -8.03
N THR A 164 -10.26 -16.97 -8.52
CA THR A 164 -8.98 -17.15 -7.82
C THR A 164 -8.21 -15.85 -7.75
N VAL A 165 -8.22 -15.05 -8.83
CA VAL A 165 -7.60 -13.72 -8.85
C VAL A 165 -8.25 -12.80 -7.82
N LEU A 166 -9.58 -12.73 -7.76
CA LEU A 166 -10.30 -11.90 -6.80
C LEU A 166 -10.05 -12.33 -5.34
N ARG A 167 -10.03 -13.64 -5.07
CA ARG A 167 -9.64 -14.16 -3.74
C ARG A 167 -8.21 -13.79 -3.37
N SER A 168 -7.28 -13.87 -4.33
CA SER A 168 -5.89 -13.47 -4.10
C SER A 168 -5.77 -11.96 -3.80
N ILE A 169 -6.60 -11.11 -4.42
CA ILE A 169 -6.66 -9.68 -4.12
C ILE A 169 -7.22 -9.43 -2.71
N ALA A 170 -8.21 -10.22 -2.26
CA ALA A 170 -8.67 -10.16 -0.87
C ALA A 170 -7.53 -10.50 0.11
N LEU A 171 -6.74 -11.55 -0.16
CA LEU A 171 -5.53 -11.87 0.62
C LEU A 171 -4.52 -10.73 0.62
N SER A 172 -4.28 -10.09 -0.54
CA SER A 172 -3.41 -8.93 -0.67
C SER A 172 -3.85 -7.76 0.22
N HIS A 173 -5.16 -7.46 0.27
CA HIS A 173 -5.71 -6.46 1.17
C HIS A 173 -5.52 -6.81 2.65
N LEU A 174 -5.77 -8.07 3.03
CA LEU A 174 -5.60 -8.55 4.40
C LEU A 174 -4.14 -8.44 4.86
N LEU A 175 -3.19 -8.85 4.01
CA LEU A 175 -1.76 -8.75 4.32
C LEU A 175 -1.27 -7.31 4.35
N ASN A 176 -1.68 -6.46 3.40
CA ASN A 176 -1.35 -5.03 3.45
C ASN A 176 -1.85 -4.40 4.76
N ALA A 177 -3.09 -4.70 5.16
CA ALA A 177 -3.63 -4.24 6.43
C ALA A 177 -2.84 -4.80 7.62
N TYR A 178 -2.49 -6.09 7.60
CA TYR A 178 -1.71 -6.74 8.64
C TYR A 178 -0.34 -6.09 8.85
N VAL A 179 0.43 -5.86 7.77
CA VAL A 179 1.73 -5.16 7.84
C VAL A 179 1.54 -3.77 8.45
N LYS A 180 0.51 -3.03 8.02
CA LYS A 180 0.21 -1.68 8.53
C LYS A 180 -0.14 -1.65 10.02
N LEU A 181 -0.63 -2.75 10.62
CA LEU A 181 -0.87 -2.82 12.07
C LEU A 181 0.40 -2.75 12.90
N PHE A 182 1.53 -3.20 12.34
CA PHE A 182 2.82 -3.24 13.03
C PHE A 182 3.72 -2.09 12.62
N THR A 183 3.64 -1.61 11.38
CA THR A 183 4.42 -0.45 10.92
C THR A 183 3.78 0.88 11.30
N GLY A 184 2.46 0.91 11.52
CA GLY A 184 1.71 2.13 11.87
C GLY A 184 1.10 2.85 10.67
N GLY A 185 0.13 3.73 10.96
CA GLY A 185 -0.61 4.53 9.96
C GLY A 185 0.27 5.58 9.26
N LEU A 186 1.11 6.27 10.04
CA LEU A 186 2.07 7.30 9.62
C LEU A 186 3.49 6.82 9.96
N ALA A 187 4.03 5.96 9.10
CA ALA A 187 5.35 5.36 9.29
C ALA A 187 6.38 6.02 8.36
N PRO A 188 7.66 6.13 8.77
CA PRO A 188 8.72 6.63 7.91
C PRO A 188 9.06 5.67 6.76
N ILE A 189 8.44 4.49 6.70
CA ILE A 189 8.56 3.50 5.62
C ILE A 189 7.38 3.55 4.65
N CYS A 190 7.62 3.35 3.35
CA CYS A 190 6.57 3.41 2.31
C CYS A 190 5.71 2.15 2.35
N GLY A 191 4.53 2.27 2.97
CA GLY A 191 3.50 1.22 2.93
C GLY A 191 3.06 0.88 1.51
N CYS A 192 3.14 1.85 0.58
CA CYS A 192 2.96 1.63 -0.86
C CYS A 192 3.88 0.56 -1.43
N ALA A 193 5.14 0.54 -1.00
CA ALA A 193 6.15 -0.32 -1.57
C ALA A 193 6.28 -1.63 -0.80
N ILE A 194 6.24 -1.54 0.52
CA ILE A 194 6.48 -2.68 1.39
C ILE A 194 5.16 -3.41 1.70
N ALA A 195 4.21 -2.75 2.38
CA ALA A 195 2.98 -3.40 2.83
C ALA A 195 2.11 -3.90 1.66
N ALA A 196 1.92 -3.06 0.63
CA ALA A 196 1.13 -3.47 -0.53
C ALA A 196 1.91 -4.43 -1.45
N GLY A 197 3.24 -4.31 -1.51
CA GLY A 197 4.11 -5.25 -2.22
C GLY A 197 4.06 -6.65 -1.60
N VAL A 198 4.09 -6.76 -0.27
CA VAL A 198 3.93 -8.01 0.48
C VAL A 198 2.59 -8.67 0.13
N GLY A 199 1.50 -7.89 0.17
CA GLY A 199 0.17 -8.37 -0.20
C GLY A 199 0.11 -8.86 -1.65
N ALA A 200 0.65 -8.09 -2.60
CA ALA A 200 0.68 -8.44 -4.01
C ALA A 200 1.51 -9.70 -4.28
N ALA A 201 2.68 -9.84 -3.65
CA ALA A 201 3.54 -11.01 -3.84
C ALA A 201 2.86 -12.29 -3.32
N ALA A 202 2.31 -12.24 -2.11
CA ALA A 202 1.57 -13.36 -1.53
C ALA A 202 0.34 -13.74 -2.38
N ALA A 203 -0.37 -12.75 -2.92
CA ALA A 203 -1.48 -13.01 -3.84
C ALA A 203 -1.05 -13.77 -5.10
N ILE A 204 0.08 -13.41 -5.70
CA ILE A 204 0.61 -14.12 -6.89
C ILE A 204 1.03 -15.56 -6.54
N VAL A 205 1.65 -15.80 -5.38
CA VAL A 205 1.94 -17.17 -4.92
C VAL A 205 0.64 -17.95 -4.75
N TYR A 206 -0.37 -17.35 -4.11
CA TYR A 206 -1.68 -17.98 -3.92
C TYR A 206 -2.36 -18.35 -5.25
N GLN A 207 -2.23 -17.51 -6.28
CA GLN A 207 -2.79 -17.80 -7.60
C GLN A 207 -2.21 -19.07 -8.25
N ARG A 208 -0.95 -19.42 -7.92
CA ARG A 208 -0.24 -20.56 -8.53
C ARG A 208 -0.23 -21.80 -7.64
N ASN A 209 0.05 -21.63 -6.35
CA ASN A 209 0.24 -22.73 -5.40
C ASN A 209 -0.90 -22.84 -4.37
N GLY A 210 -1.88 -21.93 -4.39
CA GLY A 210 -2.99 -21.92 -3.43
C GLY A 210 -2.50 -21.60 -2.00
N LYS A 211 -2.94 -22.39 -1.02
CA LYS A 211 -2.64 -22.21 0.41
C LYS A 211 -1.25 -22.70 0.84
N ASP A 212 -0.25 -22.54 -0.03
CA ASP A 212 1.15 -22.90 0.20
C ASP A 212 1.82 -21.93 1.18
N ILE A 213 1.65 -22.18 2.49
CA ILE A 213 2.16 -21.32 3.56
C ILE A 213 3.68 -21.12 3.51
N PRO A 214 4.52 -22.14 3.22
CA PRO A 214 5.96 -21.94 3.00
C PRO A 214 6.26 -20.97 1.86
N GLY A 215 5.68 -21.17 0.66
CA GLY A 215 5.91 -20.28 -0.48
C GLY A 215 5.42 -18.85 -0.23
N LEU A 216 4.27 -18.70 0.44
CA LEU A 216 3.72 -17.40 0.86
C LEU A 216 4.66 -16.70 1.85
N THR A 217 5.19 -17.43 2.84
CA THR A 217 6.15 -16.89 3.83
C THR A 217 7.41 -16.37 3.14
N LEU A 218 7.97 -17.15 2.21
CA LEU A 218 9.15 -16.74 1.45
C LEU A 218 8.86 -15.48 0.64
N ALA A 219 7.72 -15.37 -0.02
CA ALA A 219 7.35 -14.16 -0.75
C ALA A 219 7.23 -12.92 0.15
N VAL A 220 6.66 -13.07 1.36
CA VAL A 220 6.62 -11.99 2.36
C VAL A 220 8.04 -11.57 2.76
N ASN A 221 8.89 -12.54 3.10
CA ASN A 221 10.26 -12.30 3.54
C ASN A 221 11.10 -11.62 2.45
N ASN A 222 10.99 -12.09 1.21
CA ASN A 222 11.68 -11.54 0.05
C ASN A 222 11.37 -10.05 -0.15
N VAL A 223 10.08 -9.68 -0.12
CA VAL A 223 9.69 -8.27 -0.30
C VAL A 223 10.17 -7.40 0.86
N ILE A 224 10.05 -7.88 2.11
CA ILE A 224 10.46 -7.11 3.28
C ILE A 224 11.99 -6.93 3.33
N SER A 225 12.74 -7.98 3.00
CA SER A 225 14.20 -7.91 2.95
C SER A 225 14.69 -6.94 1.88
N ASP A 226 14.08 -6.96 0.69
CA ASP A 226 14.47 -6.13 -0.45
C ASP A 226 14.07 -4.64 -0.27
N LEU A 227 12.85 -4.38 0.21
CA LEU A 227 12.28 -3.02 0.24
C LEU A 227 12.19 -2.39 1.64
N GLY A 228 12.51 -3.12 2.71
CA GLY A 228 12.22 -2.75 4.10
C GLY A 228 12.71 -1.37 4.57
N GLY A 229 13.70 -0.77 3.88
CA GLY A 229 14.23 0.56 4.16
C GLY A 229 13.67 1.71 3.31
N MET A 230 12.72 1.44 2.40
CA MET A 230 12.22 2.48 1.50
C MET A 230 11.43 3.56 2.25
N LEU A 231 11.93 4.79 2.25
CA LEU A 231 11.34 5.89 3.02
C LEU A 231 9.97 6.35 2.50
N CYS A 232 9.13 6.87 3.38
CA CYS A 232 7.88 7.57 3.09
C CYS A 232 7.95 9.00 3.58
N ASP A 233 7.74 9.94 2.67
CA ASP A 233 7.87 11.37 2.90
C ASP A 233 6.66 12.11 2.29
N GLY A 234 5.48 11.50 2.44
CA GLY A 234 4.20 12.04 2.01
C GLY A 234 3.77 11.69 0.58
N ALA A 235 2.48 11.87 0.31
CA ALA A 235 1.87 11.62 -0.99
C ALA A 235 2.30 12.69 -2.01
N LYS A 236 2.91 12.26 -3.12
CA LYS A 236 3.40 13.13 -4.20
C LYS A 236 3.65 12.35 -5.48
N SER A 237 3.97 13.07 -6.56
CA SER A 237 4.32 12.48 -7.86
C SER A 237 5.39 11.38 -7.77
N GLY A 238 6.37 11.53 -6.88
CA GLY A 238 7.41 10.52 -6.63
C GLY A 238 6.90 9.16 -6.11
N CYS A 239 5.63 9.05 -5.66
CA CYS A 239 5.05 7.76 -5.28
C CYS A 239 4.99 6.77 -6.44
N ALA A 240 4.82 7.23 -7.68
CA ALA A 240 4.76 6.35 -8.84
C ALA A 240 6.08 5.59 -9.03
N LEU A 241 7.24 6.21 -8.76
CA LEU A 241 8.54 5.53 -8.79
C LEU A 241 8.61 4.38 -7.78
N LYS A 242 8.18 4.63 -6.54
CA LYS A 242 8.16 3.63 -5.46
C LYS A 242 7.20 2.47 -5.78
N VAL A 243 6.05 2.78 -6.39
CA VAL A 243 5.07 1.80 -6.87
C VAL A 243 5.63 0.91 -7.98
N VAL A 244 6.44 1.47 -8.89
CA VAL A 244 7.12 0.70 -9.94
C VAL A 244 8.12 -0.28 -9.34
N SER A 245 8.98 0.17 -8.43
CA SER A 245 9.93 -0.70 -7.72
C SER A 245 9.22 -1.80 -6.92
N SER A 246 8.11 -1.46 -6.26
CA SER A 246 7.28 -2.43 -5.53
C SER A 246 6.66 -3.47 -6.45
N THR A 247 6.15 -3.05 -7.61
CA THR A 247 5.54 -3.95 -8.58
C THR A 247 6.56 -4.99 -9.08
N ASP A 248 7.77 -4.54 -9.40
CA ASP A 248 8.85 -5.41 -9.85
C ASP A 248 9.28 -6.41 -8.77
N CYS A 249 9.56 -5.89 -7.57
CA CYS A 249 9.92 -6.70 -6.40
C CYS A 249 8.84 -7.72 -6.06
N ALA A 250 7.56 -7.35 -6.08
CA ALA A 250 6.45 -8.24 -5.74
C ALA A 250 6.35 -9.42 -6.71
N ILE A 251 6.46 -9.17 -8.02
CA ILE A 251 6.39 -10.23 -9.05
C ILE A 251 7.59 -11.16 -8.92
N ARG A 252 8.81 -10.62 -8.78
CA ARG A 252 10.03 -11.42 -8.60
C ARG A 252 9.99 -12.24 -7.30
N SER A 253 9.61 -11.63 -6.19
CA SER A 253 9.52 -12.28 -4.87
C SER A 253 8.49 -13.40 -4.87
N ALA A 254 7.35 -13.20 -5.54
CA ALA A 254 6.35 -14.23 -5.70
C ALA A 254 6.84 -15.39 -6.56
N TYR A 255 7.53 -15.10 -7.67
CA TYR A 255 8.12 -16.15 -8.51
C TYR A 255 9.10 -17.02 -7.71
N MET A 256 9.99 -16.40 -6.93
CA MET A 256 10.89 -17.13 -6.03
C MET A 256 10.12 -17.97 -5.01
N GLY A 257 9.08 -17.40 -4.37
CA GLY A 257 8.22 -18.11 -3.42
C GLY A 257 7.46 -19.30 -4.02
N ILE A 258 6.96 -19.18 -5.25
CA ILE A 258 6.31 -20.26 -6.01
C ILE A 258 7.27 -21.46 -6.18
N HIS A 259 8.55 -21.17 -6.32
CA HIS A 259 9.62 -22.17 -6.48
C HIS A 259 10.34 -22.51 -5.17
N HIS A 260 9.75 -22.14 -4.02
CA HIS A 260 10.28 -22.42 -2.68
C HIS A 260 11.72 -21.93 -2.46
N TYR A 261 12.07 -20.79 -3.06
CA TYR A 261 13.35 -20.13 -2.86
C TYR A 261 13.12 -18.72 -2.29
N GLY A 262 14.02 -18.28 -1.40
CA GLY A 262 13.93 -16.96 -0.82
C GLY A 262 14.66 -16.81 0.49
N ILE A 263 14.50 -15.63 1.08
CA ILE A 263 15.12 -15.20 2.32
C ILE A 263 14.43 -15.88 3.50
N THR A 264 15.22 -16.49 4.37
CA THR A 264 14.77 -17.21 5.57
C THR A 264 15.29 -16.53 6.84
N GLU A 265 15.01 -17.12 8.00
CA GLU A 265 15.49 -16.66 9.30
C GLU A 265 17.02 -16.63 9.45
N GLN A 266 17.75 -17.23 8.51
CA GLN A 266 19.22 -17.19 8.50
C GLN A 266 19.77 -15.82 8.07
N GLU A 267 18.92 -14.95 7.51
CA GLU A 267 19.34 -13.68 6.93
C GLU A 267 18.80 -12.47 7.69
N GLY A 268 19.72 -11.65 8.21
CA GLY A 268 19.43 -10.32 8.72
C GLY A 268 18.36 -10.30 9.82
N PHE A 269 17.31 -9.48 9.63
CA PHE A 269 16.22 -9.29 10.58
C PHE A 269 14.97 -10.14 10.26
N VAL A 270 15.05 -11.03 9.27
CA VAL A 270 13.94 -11.90 8.87
C VAL A 270 13.66 -12.92 9.96
N GLY A 271 12.38 -13.15 10.24
CA GLY A 271 11.93 -14.10 11.25
C GLY A 271 11.69 -15.51 10.70
N ARG A 272 11.40 -16.45 11.61
CA ARG A 272 11.06 -17.85 11.27
C ARG A 272 9.68 -17.99 10.62
N SER A 273 8.86 -16.94 10.72
CA SER A 273 7.55 -16.86 10.10
C SER A 273 7.33 -15.48 9.49
N ALA A 274 6.35 -15.39 8.58
CA ALA A 274 5.97 -14.12 7.97
C ALA A 274 5.57 -13.07 9.01
N GLU A 275 4.87 -13.50 10.06
CA GLU A 275 4.45 -12.65 11.18
C GLU A 275 5.65 -12.11 11.95
N GLU A 276 6.63 -12.95 12.28
CA GLU A 276 7.84 -12.54 12.98
C GLU A 276 8.64 -11.54 12.14
N THR A 277 8.78 -11.78 10.82
CA THR A 277 9.40 -10.82 9.89
C THR A 277 8.67 -9.47 9.87
N ILE A 278 7.34 -9.48 9.79
CA ILE A 278 6.52 -8.26 9.79
C ILE A 278 6.63 -7.51 11.12
N GLN A 279 6.68 -8.23 12.24
CA GLN A 279 6.87 -7.65 13.57
C GLN A 279 8.27 -7.04 13.73
N ASN A 280 9.31 -7.70 13.22
CA ASN A 280 10.68 -7.17 13.19
C ASN A 280 10.76 -5.88 12.36
N LEU A 281 10.15 -5.85 11.18
CA LEU A 281 10.01 -4.63 10.38
C LEU A 281 9.27 -3.53 11.15
N GLY A 282 8.19 -3.87 11.84
CA GLY A 282 7.44 -2.94 12.69
C GLY A 282 8.30 -2.34 13.81
N ARG A 283 9.12 -3.16 14.46
CA ARG A 283 10.08 -2.71 15.49
C ARG A 283 11.16 -1.80 14.91
N ILE A 284 11.72 -2.13 13.75
CA ILE A 284 12.69 -1.27 13.05
C ILE A 284 12.04 0.08 12.73
N SER A 285 10.84 0.08 12.16
CA SER A 285 10.14 1.31 11.79
C SER A 285 9.76 2.18 12.99
N SER A 286 9.34 1.59 14.11
CA SER A 286 8.85 2.34 15.27
C SER A 286 9.94 2.76 16.25
N VAL A 287 10.93 1.88 16.48
CA VAL A 287 12.02 2.10 17.44
C VAL A 287 13.29 2.53 16.71
N GLY A 288 13.72 1.77 15.71
CA GLY A 288 14.99 2.03 14.99
C GLY A 288 14.96 3.32 14.16
N MET A 289 13.80 3.68 13.60
CA MET A 289 13.63 4.85 12.74
C MET A 289 12.89 6.01 13.42
N ALA A 290 12.83 6.04 14.75
CA ALA A 290 12.06 7.03 15.51
C ALA A 290 12.39 8.50 15.16
N ALA A 291 13.65 8.79 14.80
CA ALA A 291 14.09 10.13 14.42
C ALA A 291 13.85 10.49 12.95
N VAL A 292 13.50 9.52 12.09
CA VAL A 292 13.42 9.73 10.64
C VAL A 292 12.27 10.65 10.26
N ASP A 293 11.08 10.46 10.85
CA ASP A 293 9.92 11.28 10.53
C ASP A 293 10.10 12.76 10.93
N PRO A 294 10.54 13.10 12.16
CA PRO A 294 10.92 14.47 12.50
C PRO A 294 11.98 15.06 11.57
N THR A 295 13.01 14.28 11.24
CA THR A 295 14.09 14.72 10.32
C THR A 295 13.55 15.07 8.93
N ILE A 296 12.64 14.24 8.38
CA ILE A 296 12.00 14.51 7.09
C ILE A 296 11.19 15.81 7.16
N VAL A 297 10.40 16.00 8.22
CA VAL A 297 9.60 17.21 8.42
C VAL A 297 10.48 18.44 8.52
N ASP A 298 11.58 18.39 9.29
CA ASP A 298 12.52 19.51 9.44
C ASP A 298 13.15 19.89 8.09
N ILE A 299 13.56 18.90 7.28
CA ILE A 299 14.06 19.13 5.92
C ILE A 299 12.99 19.77 5.04
N MET A 300 11.73 19.34 5.16
CA MET A 300 10.62 19.90 4.38
C MET A 300 10.31 21.35 4.78
N LEU A 301 10.27 21.66 6.06
CA LEU A 301 10.05 23.01 6.59
C LEU A 301 11.22 23.95 6.21
N GLY A 302 12.46 23.46 6.30
CA GLY A 302 13.65 24.23 5.90
C GLY A 302 13.66 24.63 4.42
N LYS A 303 12.99 23.88 3.54
CA LYS A 303 12.82 24.25 2.12
C LYS A 303 11.81 25.37 1.92
N GLN A 304 10.78 25.45 2.76
CA GLN A 304 9.75 26.49 2.67
C GLN A 304 10.28 27.84 3.17
N ALA A 305 11.09 27.85 4.23
CA ALA A 305 11.67 29.08 4.78
C ALA A 305 12.69 29.77 3.85
N ARG A 306 13.17 29.06 2.82
CA ARG A 306 14.12 29.57 1.82
C ARG A 306 13.44 30.05 0.52
N ARG A 307 12.11 30.02 0.45
CA ARG A 307 11.31 30.58 -0.66
C ARG A 307 10.69 31.90 -0.22
#